data_AF-A0A7W0TD41-F1
#
_entry.id   AF-A0A7W0TD41-F1
#
_cell.length_a   1.000
_cell.length_b   1.000
_cell.length_c   1.000
_cell.angle_alpha   90.00
_cell.angle_beta   90.00
_cell.angle_gamma   90.00
#
_symmetry.space_group_name_H-M   'P 1'
#
loop_
_entity.id
_entity.type
_entity.pdbx_description
1 polymer ?
#
loop_
_entity_poly.entity_id
_entity_poly.type
_entity_poly.pdbx_seq_one_letter_code
_entity_poly.pdbx_strand_id
1 'polypeptide(L)'
;NCRYVDGTRRWSEHAYGRAIDINPIENPYVSGGRTSHRASVPYLDRGRRRPGMAHEGGTLVRAFDAIGWGWGGRWTSVKDYQHFSAGGN
;
A
#
# COMPACT_ATOMS: atom_id res chain seq x y z
N ASN A 1 -12.50 7.86 -8.27
CA ASN A 1 -13.00 6.90 -7.27
C ASN A 1 -13.17 7.66 -5.97
N CYS A 2 -14.37 8.22 -5.75
CA CYS A 2 -14.65 9.13 -4.63
C CYS A 2 -15.13 8.30 -3.44
N ARG A 3 -14.20 7.83 -2.61
CA ARG A 3 -14.51 7.13 -1.35
C ARG A 3 -13.88 7.85 -0.18
N TYR A 4 -14.55 7.80 0.97
CA TYR A 4 -13.93 8.15 2.24
C TYR A 4 -12.84 7.12 2.58
N VAL A 5 -11.83 7.53 3.38
CA VAL A 5 -10.96 6.57 4.07
C VAL A 5 -11.84 5.72 5.00
N ASP A 6 -11.63 4.40 4.99
CA ASP A 6 -12.51 3.45 5.69
C ASP A 6 -12.68 3.84 7.18
N GLY A 7 -13.93 3.89 7.64
CA GLY A 7 -14.28 4.31 8.99
C GLY A 7 -14.18 5.81 9.31
N THR A 8 -13.96 6.69 8.33
CA THR A 8 -13.85 8.16 8.57
C THR A 8 -14.73 9.00 7.66
N ARG A 9 -14.84 10.31 7.96
CA ARG A 9 -15.42 11.34 7.06
C ARG A 9 -14.35 12.09 6.25
N ARG A 10 -13.08 11.63 6.28
CA ARG A 10 -11.98 12.22 5.50
C ARG A 10 -11.98 11.62 4.10
N TRP A 11 -11.93 12.47 3.08
CA TRP A 11 -11.78 12.02 1.71
C TRP A 11 -10.46 11.29 1.53
N SER A 12 -10.49 10.13 0.88
CA SER A 12 -9.28 9.42 0.50
C SER A 12 -8.49 10.24 -0.52
N GLU A 13 -7.16 10.22 -0.47
CA GLU A 13 -6.31 10.82 -1.50
C GLU A 13 -6.62 10.26 -2.91
N HIS A 14 -7.19 9.06 -3.02
CA HIS A 14 -7.70 8.51 -4.28
C HIS A 14 -8.85 9.35 -4.88
N ALA A 15 -9.59 10.10 -4.04
CA ALA A 15 -10.63 11.02 -4.50
C ALA A 15 -10.06 12.28 -5.15
N TYR A 16 -8.79 12.63 -4.86
CA TYR A 16 -8.08 13.76 -5.47
C TYR A 16 -7.08 13.33 -6.56
N GLY A 17 -7.03 12.05 -6.92
CA GLY A 17 -6.02 11.50 -7.84
C GLY A 17 -4.59 11.48 -7.26
N ARG A 18 -4.47 11.56 -5.92
CA ARG A 18 -3.21 11.68 -5.18
C ARG A 18 -2.82 10.40 -4.44
N ALA A 19 -3.50 9.29 -4.74
CA ALA A 19 -3.11 7.96 -4.29
C ALA A 19 -3.32 6.91 -5.37
N ILE A 20 -2.45 5.90 -5.37
CA ILE A 20 -2.45 4.78 -6.31
C ILE A 20 -2.22 3.49 -5.53
N ASP A 21 -3.03 2.47 -5.82
CA ASP A 21 -2.85 1.10 -5.35
C ASP A 21 -2.20 0.25 -6.45
N ILE A 22 -1.06 -0.39 -6.15
CA ILE A 22 -0.30 -1.16 -7.15
C ILE A 22 -0.17 -2.63 -6.75
N ASN A 23 -0.55 -3.52 -7.66
CA ASN A 23 -0.51 -4.97 -7.52
C ASN A 23 -1.13 -5.47 -6.20
N PRO A 24 -2.44 -5.29 -5.96
CA PRO A 24 -3.11 -5.62 -4.69
C PRO A 24 -2.91 -7.07 -4.19
N ILE A 25 -2.68 -8.01 -5.12
CA ILE A 25 -2.43 -9.41 -4.77
C ILE A 25 -1.03 -9.57 -4.18
N GLU A 26 -0.02 -9.02 -4.84
CA GLU A 26 1.40 -9.03 -4.46
C GLU A 26 1.70 -8.09 -3.28
N ASN A 27 0.90 -7.05 -3.12
CA ASN A 27 1.04 -5.98 -2.14
C ASN A 27 -0.24 -5.84 -1.30
N PRO A 28 -0.60 -6.86 -0.52
CA PRO A 28 -1.85 -6.85 0.21
C PRO A 28 -1.89 -5.79 1.30
N TYR A 29 -3.11 -5.36 1.62
CA TYR A 29 -3.42 -4.86 2.94
C TYR A 29 -3.31 -5.99 3.98
N VAL A 30 -2.60 -5.72 5.06
CA VAL A 30 -2.32 -6.66 6.16
C VAL A 30 -2.66 -6.02 7.50
N SER A 31 -3.51 -6.69 8.27
CA SER A 31 -3.86 -6.33 9.65
C SER A 31 -3.79 -7.57 10.53
N GLY A 32 -3.06 -7.49 11.66
CA GLY A 32 -2.84 -8.64 12.55
C GLY A 32 -2.20 -9.85 11.85
N GLY A 33 -1.34 -9.61 10.84
CA GLY A 33 -0.72 -10.67 10.04
C GLY A 33 -1.66 -11.36 9.04
N ARG A 34 -2.88 -10.86 8.86
CA ARG A 34 -3.91 -11.43 7.97
C ARG A 34 -4.23 -10.48 6.84
N THR A 35 -4.68 -11.06 5.73
CA THR A 35 -5.22 -10.33 4.57
C THR A 35 -6.54 -10.96 4.13
N SER A 36 -7.40 -10.19 3.48
CA SER A 36 -8.72 -10.63 3.02
C SER A 36 -8.67 -11.53 1.79
N HIS A 37 -7.65 -11.36 0.93
CA HIS A 37 -7.53 -12.12 -0.31
C HIS A 37 -6.68 -13.37 -0.12
N ARG A 38 -7.27 -14.55 -0.31
CA ARG A 38 -6.55 -15.84 -0.24
C ARG A 38 -5.37 -15.90 -1.23
N ALA A 39 -5.50 -15.29 -2.40
CA ALA A 39 -4.43 -15.20 -3.39
C ALA A 39 -3.22 -14.36 -2.91
N SER A 40 -3.40 -13.50 -1.91
CA SER A 40 -2.33 -12.68 -1.34
C SER A 40 -1.52 -13.39 -0.25
N VAL A 41 -2.02 -14.51 0.30
CA VAL A 41 -1.35 -15.27 1.37
C VAL A 41 0.12 -15.61 1.04
N PRO A 42 0.48 -16.04 -0.20
CA PRO A 42 1.88 -16.31 -0.56
C PRO A 42 2.81 -15.09 -0.52
N TYR A 43 2.27 -13.87 -0.45
CA TYR A 43 3.00 -12.60 -0.45
C TYR A 43 3.07 -11.94 0.94
N LEU A 44 2.52 -12.58 1.98
CA LEU A 44 2.65 -12.15 3.37
C LEU A 44 4.09 -12.30 3.89
N ASP A 45 4.82 -13.31 3.41
CA ASP A 45 6.27 -13.41 3.63
C ASP A 45 6.99 -12.37 2.76
N ARG A 46 7.26 -11.20 3.37
CA ARG A 46 7.97 -10.10 2.71
C ARG A 46 9.47 -10.35 2.52
N GLY A 47 10.04 -11.38 3.16
CA GLY A 47 11.43 -11.80 2.94
C GLY A 47 11.61 -12.47 1.58
N ARG A 48 10.58 -13.18 1.10
CA ARG A 48 10.57 -13.80 -0.22
C ARG A 48 10.12 -12.83 -1.31
N ARG A 49 11.04 -11.96 -1.73
CA ARG A 49 10.79 -10.98 -2.81
C ARG A 49 10.44 -11.67 -4.13
N ARG A 50 9.38 -11.18 -4.78
CA ARG A 50 8.86 -11.62 -6.09
C ARG A 50 8.60 -10.39 -6.97
N PRO A 51 8.53 -10.54 -8.31
CA PRO A 51 8.13 -9.45 -9.19
C PRO A 51 6.82 -8.78 -8.74
N GLY A 52 6.75 -7.46 -8.86
CA GLY A 52 5.57 -6.68 -8.51
C GLY A 52 5.41 -6.30 -7.03
N MET A 53 6.25 -6.84 -6.12
CA MET A 53 6.20 -6.50 -4.70
C MET A 53 6.86 -5.14 -4.39
N ALA A 54 6.14 -4.27 -3.68
CA ALA A 54 6.67 -3.08 -3.04
C ALA A 54 7.46 -3.45 -1.77
N HIS A 55 8.70 -2.98 -1.68
CA HIS A 55 9.53 -3.15 -0.49
C HIS A 55 10.49 -1.97 -0.35
N GLU A 56 11.00 -1.75 0.86
CA GLU A 56 11.98 -0.69 1.09
C GLU A 56 13.19 -0.82 0.16
N GLY A 57 13.60 0.31 -0.39
CA GLY A 57 14.67 0.39 -1.38
C GLY A 57 14.36 -0.30 -2.71
N GLY A 58 13.14 -0.78 -2.96
CA GLY A 58 12.70 -1.35 -4.24
C GLY A 58 12.30 -0.28 -5.26
N THR A 59 12.12 -0.67 -6.54
CA THR A 59 11.82 0.28 -7.63
C THR A 59 10.56 1.09 -7.39
N LEU A 60 9.45 0.46 -6.97
CA LEU A 60 8.20 1.15 -6.69
C LEU A 60 8.38 2.20 -5.59
N VAL A 61 8.87 1.78 -4.42
CA VAL A 61 9.03 2.66 -3.26
C VAL A 61 9.97 3.83 -3.57
N ARG A 62 11.12 3.58 -4.22
CA ARG A 62 12.03 4.65 -4.64
C ARG A 62 11.41 5.64 -5.63
N ALA A 63 10.60 5.16 -6.57
CA ALA A 63 9.96 6.03 -7.56
C ALA A 63 8.95 6.98 -6.91
N PHE A 64 8.16 6.48 -5.97
CA PHE A 64 7.20 7.30 -5.22
C PHE A 64 7.90 8.23 -4.21
N ASP A 65 8.94 7.76 -3.53
CA ASP A 65 9.77 8.60 -2.66
C ASP A 65 10.39 9.77 -3.43
N ALA A 66 10.87 9.53 -4.66
CA ALA A 66 11.49 10.56 -5.50
C ALA A 66 10.54 11.71 -5.87
N ILE A 67 9.23 11.48 -5.84
CA ILE A 67 8.20 12.50 -6.08
C ILE A 67 7.53 12.97 -4.78
N GLY A 68 8.07 12.58 -3.61
CA GLY A 68 7.58 12.99 -2.29
C GLY A 68 6.32 12.27 -1.82
N TRP A 69 5.98 11.12 -2.40
CA TRP A 69 4.84 10.31 -1.96
C TRP A 69 5.25 9.33 -0.85
N GLY A 70 4.35 9.09 0.10
CA GLY A 70 4.50 8.06 1.11
C GLY A 70 3.99 6.69 0.66
N TRP A 71 4.29 5.67 1.46
CA TRP A 71 3.96 4.28 1.20
C TRP A 71 3.34 3.61 2.44
N GLY A 72 2.19 2.97 2.27
CA GLY A 72 1.44 2.32 3.36
C GLY A 72 2.17 1.11 3.99
N GLY A 73 3.23 0.61 3.37
CA GLY A 73 4.13 -0.37 3.99
C GLY A 73 4.91 0.18 5.21
N ARG A 74 5.00 1.50 5.38
CA ARG A 74 5.67 2.16 6.51
C ARG A 74 4.78 2.37 7.74
N TRP A 75 3.46 2.24 7.60
CA TRP A 75 2.51 2.45 8.70
C TRP A 75 2.70 1.45 9.84
N THR A 76 2.38 1.83 11.08
CA THR A 76 2.75 1.04 12.29
C THR A 76 1.71 -0.03 12.67
N SER A 77 0.42 0.31 12.65
CA SER A 77 -0.66 -0.58 13.11
C SER A 77 -1.09 -1.62 12.06
N VAL A 78 -1.17 -1.17 10.81
CA VAL A 78 -1.53 -1.98 9.64
C VAL A 78 -0.52 -1.73 8.54
N LYS A 79 -0.43 -2.65 7.59
CA LYS A 79 0.45 -2.51 6.42
C LYS A 79 -0.40 -2.49 5.18
N ASP A 80 -0.46 -1.37 4.49
CA ASP A 80 -1.13 -1.28 3.19
C ASP A 80 -0.09 -1.22 2.07
N TYR A 81 0.43 -2.39 1.68
CA TYR A 81 1.60 -2.44 0.80
C TYR A 81 1.33 -1.92 -0.61
N GLN A 82 0.07 -1.93 -1.05
CA GLN A 82 -0.35 -1.43 -2.36
C GLN A 82 -0.43 0.10 -2.37
N HIS A 83 -0.66 0.73 -1.21
CA HIS A 83 -1.04 2.14 -1.12
C HIS A 83 0.17 3.07 -1.20
N PHE A 84 0.14 3.97 -2.18
CA PHE A 84 1.06 5.11 -2.29
C PHE A 84 0.27 6.40 -2.37
N SER A 85 0.66 7.44 -1.65
CA SER A 85 -0.05 8.73 -1.72
C SER A 85 0.82 9.95 -1.43
N ALA A 86 0.46 11.09 -2.01
CA ALA A 86 1.14 12.37 -1.77
C ALA A 86 1.07 12.83 -0.30
N GLY A 87 0.01 12.42 0.43
CA GLY A 87 -0.20 12.77 1.85
C GLY A 87 0.42 11.79 2.85
N GLY A 88 0.88 10.61 2.40
CA GLY A 88 1.80 9.68 3.05
C GLY A 88 1.52 9.14 4.46
N ASN A 89 0.57 9.68 5.21
CA ASN A 89 0.43 9.48 6.65
C ASN A 89 -0.62 8.43 7.01
#